data_AF-A0A955EAE1-F1
#
_entry.id   AF-A0A955EAE1-F1
#
_cell.length_a   1.000
_cell.length_b   1.000
_cell.length_c   1.000
_cell.angle_alpha   90.00
_cell.angle_beta   90.00
_cell.angle_gamma   90.00
#
_symmetry.space_group_name_H-M   'P 1'
#
loop_
_entity.id
_entity.type
_entity.pdbx_description
1 polymer ?
#
loop_
_entity_poly.entity_id
_entity_poly.type
_entity_poly.pdbx_seq_one_letter_code
_entity_poly.pdbx_strand_id
1 'polypeptide(L)'
;NVLDSTRVRIPFGIAQIGKSFRNEITPRNFTFRSREFEQMEIEFFCHPSTSRDWYQFWRDRRYQWYLKLGLASERLQLRDHDPDELSHYSCGTADIEYAFPFLPPGEFGELEGVAHRGDFDLRSHQDGKLVHEDPADKNSPFIVEPGSDGKPKYRGSGKDLRYFDEVTRERY
;
A
#
# COMPACT_ATOMS: atom_id res chain seq x y z
N ASN A 1 5.69 -15.41 -5.16
CA ASN A 1 5.20 -14.01 -5.03
C ASN A 1 6.02 -13.12 -5.98
N VAL A 2 5.90 -11.78 -5.94
CA VAL A 2 6.61 -10.91 -6.91
C VAL A 2 8.12 -11.17 -6.92
N LEU A 3 8.75 -11.29 -5.75
CA LEU A 3 10.17 -11.60 -5.59
C LEU A 3 10.61 -12.83 -6.38
N ASP A 4 9.87 -13.93 -6.25
CA ASP A 4 10.15 -15.18 -6.97
C ASP A 4 10.10 -15.00 -8.49
N SER A 5 9.20 -14.13 -8.97
CA SER A 5 8.98 -13.89 -10.40
C SER A 5 9.91 -12.84 -11.01
N THR A 6 10.41 -11.87 -10.24
CA THR A 6 11.15 -10.71 -10.75
C THR A 6 12.60 -10.63 -10.31
N ARG A 7 13.11 -11.56 -9.48
CA ARG A 7 14.51 -11.61 -9.01
C ARG A 7 15.02 -10.27 -8.45
N VAL A 8 14.19 -9.60 -7.66
CA VAL A 8 14.53 -8.33 -6.99
C VAL A 8 14.91 -8.56 -5.52
N ARG A 9 15.65 -7.62 -4.93
CA ARG A 9 16.05 -7.62 -3.51
C ARG A 9 15.43 -6.44 -2.79
N ILE A 10 15.19 -6.59 -1.49
CA ILE A 10 14.67 -5.51 -0.64
C ILE A 10 15.81 -4.52 -0.31
N PRO A 11 15.56 -3.20 -0.30
CA PRO A 11 14.30 -2.55 -0.63
C PRO A 11 14.08 -2.40 -2.15
N PHE A 12 12.84 -2.53 -2.60
CA PHE A 12 12.46 -2.28 -3.99
C PHE A 12 11.02 -1.75 -4.08
N GLY A 13 10.70 -1.08 -5.19
CA GLY A 13 9.35 -0.60 -5.48
C GLY A 13 8.81 -1.12 -6.79
N ILE A 14 7.48 -1.21 -6.89
CA ILE A 14 6.75 -1.49 -8.13
C ILE A 14 5.89 -0.26 -8.42
N ALA A 15 6.10 0.37 -9.57
CA ALA A 15 5.30 1.49 -10.01
C ALA A 15 4.29 1.03 -11.08
N GLN A 16 3.07 1.52 -10.99
CA GLN A 16 2.02 1.27 -11.97
C GLN A 16 1.26 2.56 -12.28
N ILE A 17 0.88 2.73 -13.55
CA ILE A 17 -0.15 3.68 -13.96
C ILE A 17 -1.29 2.87 -14.57
N GLY A 18 -2.52 3.11 -14.13
CA GLY A 18 -3.65 2.31 -14.58
C GLY A 18 -5.00 2.94 -14.30
N LYS A 19 -6.02 2.38 -14.92
CA LYS A 19 -7.42 2.78 -14.73
C LYS A 19 -8.00 2.13 -13.49
N SER A 20 -8.78 2.92 -12.76
CA SER A 20 -9.52 2.52 -11.57
C SER A 20 -10.97 2.94 -11.69
N PHE A 21 -11.85 2.16 -11.06
CA PHE A 21 -13.29 2.38 -11.09
C PHE A 21 -13.86 2.44 -9.67
N ARG A 22 -14.66 3.46 -9.39
CA ARG A 22 -15.42 3.59 -8.14
C ARG A 22 -16.90 3.73 -8.48
N ASN A 23 -17.75 2.96 -7.82
CA ASN A 23 -19.20 3.05 -8.01
C ASN A 23 -19.78 4.27 -7.26
N GLU A 24 -19.32 5.46 -7.64
CA GLU A 24 -19.68 6.72 -7.00
C GLU A 24 -21.17 7.04 -7.23
N ILE A 25 -21.90 7.25 -6.14
CA ILE A 25 -23.35 7.48 -6.15
C ILE A 25 -23.63 8.87 -6.69
N THR A 26 -22.88 9.89 -6.26
CA THR A 26 -23.08 11.28 -6.67
C THR A 26 -21.79 11.88 -7.22
N PRO A 27 -21.52 11.76 -8.53
CA PRO A 27 -20.41 12.44 -9.20
C PRO A 27 -20.51 13.96 -9.03
N ARG A 28 -19.41 14.62 -8.68
CA ARG A 28 -19.32 16.08 -8.44
C ARG A 28 -17.93 16.60 -8.79
N ASN A 29 -17.81 17.91 -8.94
CA ASN A 29 -16.54 18.62 -9.12
C ASN A 29 -15.68 18.02 -10.25
N PHE A 30 -16.31 17.69 -11.38
CA PHE A 30 -15.66 17.19 -12.59
C PHE A 30 -14.75 15.97 -12.32
N THR A 31 -13.42 16.13 -12.38
CA THR A 31 -12.44 15.05 -12.20
C THR A 31 -12.30 14.56 -10.75
N PHE A 32 -12.80 15.29 -9.76
CA PHE A 32 -12.57 14.96 -8.34
C PHE A 32 -13.48 13.87 -7.79
N ARG A 33 -14.69 13.71 -8.35
CA ARG A 33 -15.57 12.57 -8.05
C ARG A 33 -16.10 11.98 -9.34
N SER A 34 -15.26 11.19 -9.98
CA SER A 34 -15.60 10.41 -11.18
C SER A 34 -15.76 8.92 -10.85
N ARG A 35 -16.41 8.20 -11.75
CA ARG A 35 -16.55 6.73 -11.68
C ARG A 35 -15.39 5.98 -12.31
N GLU A 36 -14.67 6.64 -13.22
CA GLU A 36 -13.48 6.14 -13.90
C GLU A 36 -12.41 7.22 -13.81
N PHE A 37 -11.20 6.83 -13.43
CA PHE A 37 -10.03 7.70 -13.32
C PHE A 37 -8.76 6.88 -13.45
N GLU A 38 -7.63 7.56 -13.61
CA GLU A 38 -6.31 6.92 -13.63
C GLU A 38 -5.56 7.24 -12.35
N GLN A 39 -4.78 6.27 -11.87
CA GLN A 39 -3.92 6.42 -10.71
C GLN A 39 -2.48 6.11 -11.11
N MET A 40 -1.57 6.80 -10.44
CA MET A 40 -0.14 6.50 -10.44
C MET A 40 0.21 6.05 -9.03
N GLU A 41 0.61 4.79 -8.88
CA GLU A 41 0.83 4.17 -7.58
C GLU A 41 2.22 3.54 -7.51
N ILE A 42 2.83 3.60 -6.33
CA ILE A 42 4.09 2.92 -6.03
C ILE A 42 3.88 2.07 -4.78
N GLU A 43 4.05 0.76 -4.93
CA GLU A 43 4.15 -0.16 -3.80
C GLU A 43 5.62 -0.38 -3.47
N PHE A 44 6.05 0.05 -2.28
CA PHE A 44 7.44 -0.03 -1.86
C PHE A 44 7.64 -1.05 -0.73
N PHE A 45 8.45 -2.07 -1.01
CA PHE A 45 8.73 -3.18 -0.11
C PHE A 45 10.07 -2.95 0.58
N CYS A 46 10.07 -2.97 1.90
CA CYS A 46 11.23 -2.68 2.74
C CYS A 46 11.33 -3.63 3.95
N HIS A 47 12.48 -3.61 4.62
CA HIS A 47 12.65 -4.35 5.87
C HIS A 47 11.84 -3.67 7.00
N PRO A 48 11.12 -4.43 7.86
CA PRO A 48 10.28 -3.86 8.93
C PRO A 48 11.02 -2.88 9.86
N SER A 49 12.27 -3.15 10.22
CA SER A 49 13.07 -2.24 11.05
C SER A 49 13.37 -0.88 10.42
N THR A 50 13.27 -0.77 9.09
CA THR A 50 13.55 0.46 8.31
C THR A 50 12.29 1.12 7.77
N SER A 51 11.11 0.52 7.99
CA SER A 51 9.88 0.93 7.32
C SER A 51 9.45 2.36 7.67
N ARG A 52 9.70 2.79 8.92
CA ARG A 52 9.40 4.16 9.36
C ARG A 52 10.27 5.20 8.65
N ASP A 53 11.55 4.90 8.43
CA ASP A 53 12.47 5.81 7.73
C ASP A 53 12.10 5.91 6.25
N TRP A 54 11.74 4.79 5.62
CA TRP A 54 11.24 4.80 4.24
C TRP A 54 9.92 5.55 4.09
N TYR A 55 9.02 5.43 5.06
CA TYR A 55 7.79 6.21 5.09
C TYR A 55 8.06 7.71 5.13
N GLN A 56 8.96 8.16 6.03
CA GLN A 56 9.37 9.56 6.09
C GLN A 56 10.01 10.02 4.78
N PHE A 57 10.93 9.22 4.23
CA PHE A 57 11.59 9.50 2.96
C PHE A 57 10.57 9.73 1.82
N TRP A 58 9.58 8.85 1.66
CA TRP A 58 8.62 8.98 0.57
C TRP A 58 7.72 10.20 0.72
N ARG A 59 7.23 10.51 1.94
CA ARG A 59 6.46 11.74 2.21
C ARG A 59 7.21 12.98 1.74
N ASP A 60 8.45 13.13 2.20
CA ASP A 60 9.28 14.29 1.88
C ASP A 60 9.63 14.32 0.39
N ARG A 61 9.97 13.16 -0.18
CA ARG A 61 10.35 13.05 -1.59
C ARG A 61 9.21 13.44 -2.52
N ARG A 62 7.98 13.04 -2.21
CA ARG A 62 6.77 13.31 -3.00
C ARG A 62 6.32 14.76 -2.82
N TYR A 63 6.32 15.29 -1.60
CA TYR A 63 6.05 16.71 -1.37
C TYR A 63 7.03 17.62 -2.16
N GLN A 64 8.33 17.33 -2.07
CA GLN A 64 9.37 18.04 -2.83
C GLN A 64 9.23 17.86 -4.35
N TRP A 65 8.67 16.76 -4.83
CA TRP A 65 8.43 16.55 -6.25
C TRP A 65 7.37 17.52 -6.78
N TYR A 66 6.27 17.71 -6.04
CA TYR A 66 5.23 18.68 -6.41
C TYR A 66 5.71 20.14 -6.40
N LEU A 67 6.55 20.52 -5.43
CA LEU A 67 7.18 21.84 -5.43
C LEU A 67 8.08 22.05 -6.66
N LYS A 68 8.87 21.03 -7.02
CA LYS A 68 9.73 21.07 -8.22
C LYS A 68 8.96 21.10 -9.53
N LEU A 69 7.74 20.57 -9.55
CA LEU A 69 6.84 20.70 -10.71
C LEU A 69 6.28 22.12 -10.87
N GLY A 70 6.40 22.98 -9.85
CA GLY A 70 5.99 24.38 -9.91
C GLY A 70 4.66 24.69 -9.20
N LEU A 71 4.17 23.78 -8.34
CA LEU A 71 3.04 24.12 -7.47
C LEU A 71 3.47 25.16 -6.43
N ALA A 72 2.61 26.16 -6.23
CA ALA A 72 2.84 27.22 -5.26
C ALA A 72 2.86 26.66 -3.84
N SER A 73 3.95 26.88 -3.11
CA SER A 73 4.16 26.34 -1.76
C SER A 73 3.07 26.74 -0.76
N GLU A 74 2.54 27.96 -0.88
CA GLU A 74 1.48 28.49 -0.03
C GLU A 74 0.12 27.83 -0.28
N ARG A 75 -0.02 27.07 -1.37
CA ARG A 75 -1.22 26.29 -1.70
C ARG A 75 -1.02 24.79 -1.52
N LEU A 76 0.14 24.34 -1.05
CA LEU A 76 0.49 22.93 -0.92
C LEU A 76 0.90 22.60 0.52
N GLN A 77 0.24 21.62 1.13
CA GLN A 77 0.60 21.15 2.47
C GLN A 77 0.82 19.64 2.51
N LEU A 78 1.63 19.19 3.46
CA LEU A 78 1.76 17.79 3.84
C LEU A 78 1.10 17.64 5.21
N ARG A 79 -0.03 16.93 5.27
CA ARG A 79 -0.86 16.79 6.47
C ARG A 79 -0.85 15.34 6.94
N ASP A 80 -0.50 15.11 8.20
CA ASP A 80 -0.67 13.80 8.82
C ASP A 80 -2.15 13.57 9.16
N HIS A 81 -2.61 12.33 8.95
CA HIS A 81 -3.95 11.91 9.38
C HIS A 81 -4.03 11.88 10.91
N ASP A 82 -5.18 12.30 11.43
CA ASP A 82 -5.50 12.13 12.85
C ASP A 82 -5.79 10.65 13.17
N PRO A 83 -5.67 10.22 14.45
CA PRO A 83 -5.84 8.82 14.82
C PRO A 83 -7.17 8.18 14.42
N ASP A 84 -8.24 8.96 14.33
CA ASP A 84 -9.59 8.54 13.92
C ASP A 84 -9.80 8.53 12.40
N GLU A 85 -8.94 9.20 11.64
CA GLU A 85 -8.90 9.15 10.18
C GLU A 85 -8.10 7.94 9.67
N LEU A 86 -7.17 7.43 10.48
CA LEU A 86 -6.33 6.29 10.12
C LEU A 86 -7.17 5.03 9.91
N SER A 87 -6.95 4.38 8.76
CA SER A 87 -7.44 3.02 8.53
C SER A 87 -6.81 2.06 9.56
N HIS A 88 -7.56 1.05 9.99
CA HIS A 88 -7.14 0.07 11.02
C HIS A 88 -5.82 -0.67 10.73
N TYR A 89 -5.38 -0.71 9.47
CA TYR A 89 -4.12 -1.33 9.03
C TYR A 89 -2.98 -0.32 8.79
N SER A 90 -3.24 0.98 8.93
CA SER A 90 -2.23 2.02 8.69
C SER A 90 -1.42 2.27 9.95
N CYS A 91 -0.10 2.16 9.84
CA CYS A 91 0.87 2.59 10.85
C CYS A 91 1.14 4.11 10.78
N GLY A 92 0.58 4.79 9.78
CA GLY A 92 0.69 6.23 9.55
C GLY A 92 0.35 6.57 8.10
N THR A 93 -0.46 7.60 7.90
CA THR A 93 -0.83 8.12 6.58
C THR A 93 -0.65 9.63 6.59
N ALA A 94 -0.10 10.16 5.51
CA ALA A 94 0.01 11.59 5.28
C ALA A 94 -0.48 11.92 3.88
N ASP A 95 -1.27 12.98 3.76
CA ASP A 95 -1.77 13.48 2.49
C ASP A 95 -0.99 14.71 2.06
N ILE A 96 -0.62 14.73 0.79
CA ILE A 96 -0.23 15.95 0.10
C ILE A 96 -1.51 16.57 -0.42
N GLU A 97 -1.87 17.72 0.13
CA GLU A 97 -3.12 18.39 -0.16
C GLU A 97 -2.87 19.75 -0.84
N TYR A 98 -3.82 20.16 -1.69
CA TYR A 98 -3.76 21.40 -2.43
C TYR A 98 -4.99 22.26 -2.20
N ALA A 99 -4.78 23.56 -2.03
CA ALA A 99 -5.84 24.55 -1.95
C ALA A 99 -6.44 24.75 -3.35
N PHE A 100 -7.43 23.94 -3.74
CA PHE A 100 -8.07 24.05 -5.04
C PHE A 100 -8.96 25.31 -5.16
N PRO A 101 -9.09 25.91 -6.35
CA PRO A 101 -9.84 27.15 -6.53
C PRO A 101 -11.36 27.02 -6.35
N PHE A 102 -11.88 25.78 -6.37
CA PHE A 102 -13.30 25.50 -6.12
C PHE A 102 -13.60 25.15 -4.66
N LEU A 103 -12.57 25.06 -3.80
CA LEU A 103 -12.74 24.90 -2.36
C LEU A 103 -12.87 26.28 -1.69
N PRO A 104 -13.53 26.35 -0.53
CA PRO A 104 -13.54 27.56 0.29
C PRO A 104 -12.11 28.06 0.58
N PRO A 105 -11.89 29.38 0.70
CA PRO A 105 -10.59 29.94 1.06
C PRO A 105 -10.07 29.34 2.37
N GLY A 106 -8.86 28.80 2.35
CA GLY A 106 -8.22 28.16 3.50
C GLY A 106 -8.45 26.64 3.60
N GLU A 107 -9.29 26.06 2.74
CA GLU A 107 -9.48 24.61 2.66
C GLU A 107 -8.55 23.96 1.63
N PHE A 108 -8.20 22.72 1.89
CA PHE A 108 -7.31 21.89 1.08
C PHE A 108 -8.02 20.58 0.70
N GLY A 109 -7.66 20.03 -0.46
CA GLY A 109 -8.12 18.72 -0.90
C GLY A 109 -6.94 17.84 -1.31
N GLU A 110 -7.10 16.52 -1.17
CA GLU A 110 -6.07 15.52 -1.44
C GLU A 110 -5.61 15.51 -2.91
N LEU A 111 -4.29 15.46 -3.12
CA LEU A 111 -3.63 15.13 -4.39
C LEU A 111 -3.04 13.72 -4.38
N GLU A 112 -2.36 13.36 -3.29
CA GLU A 112 -1.65 12.09 -3.13
C GLU A 112 -1.59 11.70 -1.65
N GLY A 113 -2.03 10.48 -1.33
CA GLY A 113 -1.82 9.87 -0.02
C GLY A 113 -0.55 9.01 0.01
N VAL A 114 0.28 9.19 1.04
CA VAL A 114 1.43 8.32 1.35
C VAL A 114 1.11 7.55 2.62
N ALA A 115 0.98 6.23 2.53
CA ALA A 115 0.55 5.38 3.64
C ALA A 115 1.58 4.28 3.97
N HIS A 116 1.86 4.10 5.27
CA HIS A 116 2.61 2.97 5.78
C HIS A 116 1.64 1.87 6.24
N ARG A 117 1.52 0.79 5.47
CA ARG A 117 0.51 -0.26 5.67
C ARG A 117 1.03 -1.52 6.40
N GLY A 118 2.20 -1.41 7.04
CA GLY A 118 2.90 -2.57 7.60
C GLY A 118 3.09 -3.70 6.58
N ASP A 119 2.72 -4.91 6.98
CA ASP A 119 2.71 -6.13 6.15
C ASP A 119 1.27 -6.57 5.79
N PHE A 120 0.27 -5.73 6.07
CA PHE A 120 -1.15 -6.09 6.03
C PHE A 120 -1.60 -6.61 4.66
N ASP A 121 -1.22 -5.92 3.58
CA ASP A 121 -1.66 -6.29 2.22
C ASP A 121 -1.12 -7.64 1.79
N LEU A 122 0.17 -7.86 2.03
CA LEU A 122 0.82 -9.12 1.71
C LEU A 122 0.19 -10.25 2.53
N ARG A 123 0.07 -10.09 3.85
CA ARG A 123 -0.56 -11.09 4.73
C ARG A 123 -1.99 -11.39 4.34
N SER A 124 -2.80 -10.36 4.08
CA SER A 124 -4.20 -10.55 3.65
C SER A 124 -4.30 -11.34 2.35
N HIS A 125 -3.38 -11.14 1.40
CA HIS A 125 -3.32 -11.93 0.18
C HIS A 125 -2.82 -13.37 0.38
N GLN A 126 -2.26 -13.69 1.56
CA GLN A 126 -1.80 -15.02 1.96
C GLN A 126 -2.82 -15.76 2.83
N ASP A 127 -3.45 -15.11 3.79
CA ASP A 127 -4.33 -15.75 4.79
C ASP A 127 -5.51 -16.48 4.14
N GLY A 128 -5.98 -16.01 2.99
CA GLY A 128 -7.00 -16.71 2.18
C GLY A 128 -6.48 -17.93 1.41
N LYS A 129 -5.20 -18.29 1.52
CA LYS A 129 -4.56 -19.41 0.81
C LYS A 129 -4.00 -20.48 1.75
N LEU A 130 -3.88 -20.17 3.05
CA LEU A 130 -3.28 -21.03 4.05
C LEU A 130 -4.32 -21.45 5.09
N VAL A 131 -4.28 -22.72 5.49
CA VAL A 131 -5.10 -23.28 6.57
C VAL A 131 -4.19 -24.03 7.53
N HIS A 132 -4.57 -24.16 8.80
CA HIS A 132 -3.86 -25.06 9.72
C HIS A 132 -3.95 -26.49 9.17
N GLU A 133 -2.82 -27.21 9.15
CA GLU A 133 -2.77 -28.63 8.75
C GLU A 133 -3.75 -29.47 9.57
N ASP A 134 -3.80 -29.24 10.89
CA ASP A 134 -4.85 -29.72 11.77
C ASP A 134 -5.76 -28.55 12.21
N PRO A 135 -7.01 -28.46 11.72
CA PRO A 135 -7.96 -27.43 12.13
C PRO A 135 -8.30 -27.43 13.63
N ALA A 136 -8.03 -28.54 14.35
CA ALA A 136 -8.27 -28.64 15.79
C ALA A 136 -7.11 -28.08 16.64
N ASP A 137 -5.90 -27.95 16.08
CA ASP A 137 -4.72 -27.41 16.77
C ASP A 137 -4.30 -26.05 16.21
N LYS A 138 -4.51 -24.99 17.00
CA LYS A 138 -4.14 -23.62 16.63
C LYS A 138 -2.62 -23.38 16.52
N ASN A 139 -1.80 -24.31 17.01
CA ASN A 139 -0.34 -24.26 16.86
C ASN A 139 0.15 -25.09 15.66
N SER A 140 -0.74 -25.82 14.99
CA SER A 140 -0.41 -26.60 13.80
C SER A 140 0.19 -25.69 12.73
N PRO A 141 1.20 -26.15 11.97
CA PRO A 141 1.75 -25.38 10.87
C PRO A 141 0.67 -25.06 9.81
N PHE A 142 0.86 -23.95 9.11
CA PHE A 142 0.03 -23.57 7.98
C PHE A 142 0.42 -24.32 6.70
N ILE A 143 -0.57 -24.87 6.01
CA ILE A 143 -0.44 -25.53 4.71
C ILE A 143 -1.31 -24.82 3.65
N VAL A 144 -1.03 -25.08 2.38
CA VAL A 144 -1.85 -24.59 1.27
C VAL A 144 -3.23 -25.23 1.32
N GLU A 145 -4.30 -24.43 1.25
CA GLU A 145 -5.66 -24.98 1.27
C GLU A 145 -5.86 -25.94 0.08
N PRO A 146 -6.15 -27.23 0.33
CA PRO A 146 -6.41 -28.19 -0.74
C PRO A 146 -7.84 -28.02 -1.28
N GLY A 147 -7.99 -28.14 -2.60
CA GLY A 147 -9.27 -28.29 -3.28
C GLY A 147 -9.79 -29.73 -3.20
N SER A 148 -10.99 -29.96 -3.74
CA SER A 148 -11.63 -31.28 -3.77
C SER A 148 -10.84 -32.36 -4.54
N ASP A 149 -9.89 -31.95 -5.38
CA ASP A 149 -9.00 -32.83 -6.15
C ASP A 149 -7.62 -33.02 -5.50
N GLY A 150 -7.42 -32.52 -4.27
CA GLY A 150 -6.15 -32.60 -3.54
C GLY A 150 -5.07 -31.63 -4.05
N LYS A 151 -5.37 -30.79 -5.04
CA LYS A 151 -4.46 -29.74 -5.52
C LYS A 151 -4.69 -28.43 -4.78
N PRO A 152 -3.75 -27.46 -4.82
CA PRO A 152 -3.99 -26.13 -4.28
C PRO A 152 -5.28 -25.52 -4.80
N LYS A 153 -6.21 -25.19 -3.90
CA LYS A 153 -7.48 -24.53 -4.23
C LYS A 153 -7.27 -23.18 -4.91
N TYR A 154 -6.21 -22.48 -4.50
CA TYR A 154 -5.78 -21.22 -5.09
C TYR A 154 -4.45 -21.39 -5.84
N ARG A 155 -4.37 -20.78 -7.03
CA ARG A 155 -3.11 -20.70 -7.78
C ARG A 155 -2.15 -19.73 -7.06
N GLY A 156 -0.99 -20.23 -6.64
CA GLY A 156 0.03 -19.46 -5.93
C GLY A 156 1.08 -20.37 -5.31
N SER A 157 2.16 -19.80 -4.77
CA SER A 157 3.21 -20.62 -4.15
C SER A 157 2.78 -21.28 -2.84
N GLY A 158 1.74 -20.74 -2.17
CA GLY A 158 1.28 -21.23 -0.87
C GLY A 158 2.39 -21.26 0.19
N LYS A 159 3.43 -20.46 -0.03
CA LYS A 159 4.57 -20.32 0.89
C LYS A 159 4.30 -19.16 1.82
N ASP A 160 4.80 -19.31 3.04
CA ASP A 160 4.93 -18.25 4.04
C ASP A 160 5.62 -17.01 3.44
N LEU A 161 5.22 -15.80 3.86
CA LEU A 161 5.72 -14.51 3.36
C LEU A 161 7.10 -14.14 3.91
N ARG A 162 7.88 -15.14 4.32
CA ARG A 162 9.23 -14.95 4.83
C ARG A 162 10.17 -14.56 3.69
N TYR A 163 10.79 -13.41 3.82
CA TYR A 163 11.98 -13.03 3.08
C TYR A 163 13.22 -13.55 3.80
N PHE A 164 14.20 -14.02 3.05
CA PHE A 164 15.53 -14.33 3.58
C PHE A 164 16.54 -13.38 2.94
N ASP A 165 17.14 -12.53 3.75
CA ASP A 165 18.22 -11.67 3.32
C ASP A 165 19.53 -12.47 3.35
N GLU A 166 20.11 -12.73 2.18
CA GLU A 166 21.36 -13.49 2.06
C GLU A 166 22.57 -12.76 2.66
N VAL A 167 22.52 -11.42 2.75
CA VAL A 167 23.61 -10.57 3.25
C VAL A 167 23.59 -10.54 4.77
N THR A 168 22.45 -10.24 5.38
CA THR A 168 22.32 -10.18 6.85
C THR A 168 22.09 -11.56 7.46
N ARG A 169 21.68 -12.56 6.66
CA ARG A 169 21.27 -13.91 7.06
C ARG A 169 20.05 -13.93 7.98
N GLU A 170 19.20 -12.93 7.88
CA GLU A 170 17.99 -12.79 8.68
C GLU A 170 16.74 -13.22 7.90
N ARG A 171 15.71 -13.67 8.63
CA ARG A 171 14.39 -13.96 8.09
C ARG A 171 13.37 -13.02 8.73
N TYR A 172 12.52 -12.45 7.90
CA TYR A 172 11.43 -11.57 8.32
C TYR A 172 10.27 -11.63 7.34
#